data_AF-A0A800CN00-F1
#
_entry.id   AF-A0A800CN00-F1
#
_cell.length_a   1.000
_cell.length_b   1.000
_cell.length_c   1.000
_cell.angle_alpha   90.00
_cell.angle_beta   90.00
_cell.angle_gamma   90.00
#
_symmetry.space_group_name_H-M   'P 1'
#
loop_
_entity.id
_entity.type
_entity.pdbx_description
1 polymer ?
#
loop_
_entity_poly.entity_id
_entity_poly.type
_entity_poly.pdbx_seq_one_letter_code
_entity_poly.pdbx_strand_id
1 'polypeptide(L)'
;MRLRPRFGITWRYFIAYSTVATIAIFTIALLINGVVKDRYRRWTSDKLKIHALLAAEIFKDAFNKDHREADRLSKEIGRSTGIRITLITPDGTVIADSERNPLTMENHAGRPEIRRALKGEIGMSSRYSTTLKEMMSYVAVPVSDGKEVRGVVRVSLKSREMSILIDEITDRI
;
A
#
# COMPACT_ATOMS: atom_id res chain seq x y z
N MET A 1 11.13 63.14 14.96
CA MET A 1 12.25 62.58 14.17
C MET A 1 11.74 61.32 13.46
N ARG A 2 11.37 61.40 12.17
CA ARG A 2 10.84 60.25 11.40
C ARG A 2 12.00 59.58 10.66
N LEU A 3 12.48 58.45 11.16
CA LEU A 3 13.46 57.61 10.48
C LEU A 3 12.80 57.02 9.22
N ARG A 4 13.12 57.57 8.04
CA ARG A 4 12.76 56.94 6.77
C ARG A 4 13.74 55.77 6.56
N PRO A 5 13.27 54.51 6.46
CA PRO A 5 14.18 53.42 6.16
C PRO A 5 14.74 53.65 4.75
N ARG A 6 16.04 53.95 4.66
CA ARG A 6 16.76 53.92 3.39
C ARG A 6 16.93 52.45 3.03
N PHE A 7 15.92 51.87 2.38
CA PHE A 7 16.06 50.61 1.69
C PHE A 7 17.03 50.82 0.52
N GLY A 8 18.32 50.74 0.84
CA GLY A 8 19.42 50.89 -0.10
C GLY A 8 19.45 49.72 -1.07
N ILE A 9 20.31 49.84 -2.07
CA ILE A 9 20.57 48.82 -3.11
C ILE A 9 20.77 47.40 -2.50
N THR A 10 21.31 47.32 -1.28
CA THR A 10 21.46 46.08 -0.50
C THR A 10 20.14 45.36 -0.18
N TRP A 11 19.06 46.10 0.10
CA TRP A 11 17.73 45.52 0.36
C TRP A 11 17.12 44.89 -0.90
N ARG A 12 17.41 45.48 -2.08
CA ARG A 12 16.98 44.92 -3.37
C ARG A 12 17.68 43.59 -3.64
N TYR A 13 18.98 43.50 -3.36
CA TYR A 13 19.72 42.24 -3.46
C TYR A 13 19.22 41.20 -2.45
N PHE A 14 18.95 41.61 -1.20
CA PHE A 14 18.39 40.72 -0.18
C PHE A 14 17.07 40.09 -0.64
N ILE A 15 16.11 40.91 -1.09
CA ILE A 15 14.82 40.39 -1.62
C ILE A 15 15.06 39.45 -2.80
N ALA A 16 15.90 39.83 -3.75
CA ALA A 16 16.17 39.01 -4.93
C ALA A 16 16.73 37.62 -4.55
N TYR A 17 17.73 37.57 -3.65
CA TYR A 17 18.29 36.29 -3.16
C TYR A 17 17.26 35.49 -2.36
N SER A 18 16.47 36.13 -1.50
CA SER A 18 15.41 35.46 -0.74
C SER A 18 14.32 34.86 -1.65
N THR A 19 13.93 35.56 -2.73
CA THR A 19 12.96 35.05 -3.70
C THR A 19 13.51 33.82 -4.43
N VAL A 20 14.77 33.87 -4.90
CA VAL A 20 15.42 32.72 -5.56
C VAL A 20 15.51 31.52 -4.61
N ALA A 21 15.92 31.74 -3.36
CA ALA A 21 15.98 30.69 -2.35
C ALA A 21 14.61 30.04 -2.09
N THR A 22 13.54 30.85 -2.02
CA THR A 22 12.18 30.36 -1.81
C THR A 22 11.70 29.50 -2.97
N ILE A 23 11.94 29.95 -4.22
CA ILE A 23 11.59 29.18 -5.43
C ILE A 23 12.36 27.86 -5.47
N ALA A 24 13.65 27.87 -5.13
CA ALA A 24 14.46 26.66 -5.07
C ALA A 24 13.92 25.67 -4.04
N ILE A 25 13.64 26.12 -2.81
CA ILE A 25 13.06 25.29 -1.74
C ILE A 25 11.71 24.71 -2.18
N PHE A 26 10.84 25.54 -2.75
CA PHE A 26 9.52 25.09 -3.22
C PHE A 26 9.64 24.03 -4.33
N THR A 27 10.54 24.25 -5.28
CA THR A 27 10.81 23.29 -6.37
C THR A 27 11.34 21.96 -5.82
N ILE A 28 12.31 22.03 -4.89
CA ILE A 28 12.84 20.84 -4.20
C ILE A 28 11.72 20.12 -3.44
N ALA A 29 10.85 20.85 -2.73
CA ALA A 29 9.72 20.25 -2.02
C ALA A 29 8.74 19.52 -2.96
N LEU A 30 8.47 20.08 -4.15
CA LEU A 30 7.63 19.41 -5.16
C LEU A 30 8.29 18.13 -5.68
N LEU A 31 9.60 18.16 -5.97
CA LEU A 31 10.36 17.00 -6.43
C LEU A 31 10.43 15.90 -5.37
N ILE A 32 10.72 16.25 -4.12
CA ILE A 32 10.75 15.33 -2.98
C ILE A 32 9.38 14.67 -2.82
N ASN A 33 8.29 15.43 -2.87
CA ASN A 33 6.94 14.88 -2.73
C ASN A 33 6.61 13.83 -3.81
N GLY A 34 7.06 14.03 -5.05
CA GLY A 34 6.90 13.04 -6.11
C GLY A 34 7.74 11.79 -5.87
N VAL A 35 9.04 11.97 -5.64
CA VAL A 35 9.99 10.86 -5.49
C VAL A 35 9.74 10.03 -4.23
N VAL A 36 9.44 10.68 -3.10
CA VAL A 36 9.18 10.01 -1.82
C VAL A 36 7.92 9.15 -1.92
N LYS A 37 6.83 9.66 -2.54
CA LYS A 37 5.60 8.86 -2.74
C LYS A 37 5.88 7.61 -3.57
N ASP A 38 6.65 7.72 -4.64
CA ASP A 38 6.94 6.58 -5.52
C ASP A 38 7.93 5.59 -4.91
N ARG A 39 8.88 6.06 -4.09
CA ARG A 39 9.86 5.20 -3.43
C ARG A 39 9.28 4.49 -2.21
N TYR A 40 8.44 5.19 -1.44
CA TYR A 40 7.72 4.61 -0.29
C TYR A 40 6.73 3.53 -0.73
N ARG A 41 6.04 3.74 -1.88
CA ARG A 41 5.20 2.72 -2.50
C ARG A 41 6.00 1.49 -2.91
N ARG A 42 7.17 1.66 -3.53
CA ARG A 42 8.02 0.54 -3.98
C ARG A 42 8.57 -0.27 -2.81
N TRP A 43 9.16 0.38 -1.82
CA TRP A 43 9.78 -0.30 -0.67
C TRP A 43 8.78 -1.09 0.18
N THR A 44 7.59 -0.51 0.42
CA THR A 44 6.48 -1.20 1.11
C THR A 44 5.97 -2.40 0.29
N SER A 45 5.87 -2.23 -1.02
CA SER A 45 5.30 -3.25 -1.90
C SER A 45 6.19 -4.47 -2.06
N ASP A 46 7.51 -4.33 -1.99
CA ASP A 46 8.42 -5.47 -2.17
C ASP A 46 8.34 -6.47 -0.99
N LYS A 47 8.24 -5.99 0.25
CA LYS A 47 8.00 -6.87 1.41
C LYS A 47 6.62 -7.51 1.36
N LEU A 48 5.57 -6.73 1.09
CA LEU A 48 4.20 -7.26 0.96
C LEU A 48 4.05 -8.26 -0.19
N LYS A 49 4.81 -8.07 -1.27
CA LYS A 49 4.79 -8.96 -2.43
C LYS A 49 5.26 -10.37 -2.05
N ILE A 50 6.27 -10.52 -1.21
CA ILE A 50 6.71 -11.83 -0.74
C ILE A 50 5.60 -12.51 0.05
N HIS A 51 4.98 -11.82 1.02
CA HIS A 51 3.86 -12.36 1.78
C HIS A 51 2.65 -12.71 0.90
N ALA A 52 2.34 -11.87 -0.10
CA ALA A 52 1.25 -12.12 -1.02
C ALA A 52 1.53 -13.31 -1.95
N LEU A 53 2.77 -13.51 -2.39
CA LEU A 53 3.18 -14.67 -3.18
C LEU A 53 3.11 -15.96 -2.35
N LEU A 54 3.59 -15.92 -1.10
CA LEU A 54 3.50 -17.07 -0.19
C LEU A 54 2.04 -17.43 0.11
N ALA A 55 1.19 -16.42 0.37
CA ALA A 55 -0.23 -16.63 0.57
C ALA A 55 -0.89 -17.20 -0.70
N ALA A 56 -0.56 -16.67 -1.88
CA ALA A 56 -1.06 -17.20 -3.16
C ALA A 56 -0.70 -18.68 -3.35
N GLU A 57 0.50 -19.10 -2.94
CA GLU A 57 0.93 -20.50 -2.99
C GLU A 57 0.15 -21.37 -1.99
N ILE A 58 0.03 -20.93 -0.73
CA ILE A 58 -0.73 -21.65 0.32
C ILE A 58 -2.20 -21.85 -0.08
N PHE A 59 -2.81 -20.82 -0.67
CA PHE A 59 -4.21 -20.81 -1.04
C PHE A 59 -4.49 -21.21 -2.49
N LYS A 60 -3.50 -21.74 -3.21
CA LYS A 60 -3.65 -22.10 -4.63
C LYS A 60 -4.82 -23.07 -4.87
N ASP A 61 -4.93 -24.07 -4.01
CA ASP A 61 -5.99 -25.08 -4.06
C ASP A 61 -7.33 -24.61 -3.51
N ALA A 62 -7.35 -23.50 -2.76
CA ALA A 62 -8.54 -23.02 -2.08
C ALA A 62 -9.65 -22.60 -3.06
N PHE A 63 -9.28 -22.21 -4.28
CA PHE A 63 -10.22 -21.80 -5.33
C PHE A 63 -10.94 -22.98 -6.01
N ASN A 64 -10.54 -24.22 -5.72
CA ASN A 64 -11.16 -25.43 -6.28
C ASN A 64 -11.82 -26.32 -5.21
N LYS A 65 -11.74 -25.93 -3.93
CA LYS A 65 -12.20 -26.72 -2.76
C LYS A 65 -13.22 -25.92 -1.94
N ASP A 66 -13.74 -26.51 -0.87
CA ASP A 66 -14.67 -25.82 0.04
C ASP A 66 -14.03 -24.54 0.62
N HIS A 67 -14.65 -23.39 0.35
CA HIS A 67 -14.18 -22.08 0.78
C HIS A 67 -14.18 -21.90 2.30
N ARG A 68 -14.93 -22.70 3.07
CA ARG A 68 -14.95 -22.59 4.54
C ARG A 68 -13.59 -22.84 5.16
N GLU A 69 -12.84 -23.81 4.64
CA GLU A 69 -11.52 -24.13 5.17
C GLU A 69 -10.51 -23.03 4.82
N ALA A 70 -10.62 -22.47 3.61
CA ALA A 70 -9.82 -21.33 3.21
C ALA A 70 -10.08 -20.09 4.10
N ASP A 71 -11.34 -19.83 4.44
CA ASP A 71 -11.72 -18.75 5.35
C ASP A 71 -11.17 -18.99 6.77
N ARG A 72 -11.30 -20.20 7.30
CA ARG A 72 -10.72 -20.58 8.61
C ARG A 72 -9.21 -20.37 8.64
N LEU A 73 -8.50 -20.89 7.65
CA LEU A 73 -7.04 -20.78 7.55
C LEU A 73 -6.61 -19.32 7.37
N SER A 74 -7.33 -18.53 6.56
CA SER A 74 -7.03 -17.11 6.39
C SER A 74 -7.10 -16.34 7.71
N LYS A 75 -8.08 -16.65 8.56
CA LYS A 75 -8.25 -16.04 9.88
C LYS A 75 -7.16 -16.46 10.86
N GLU A 76 -6.76 -17.73 10.83
CA GLU A 76 -5.66 -18.23 11.66
C GLU A 76 -4.34 -17.52 11.32
N ILE A 77 -3.98 -17.48 10.03
CA ILE A 77 -2.76 -16.80 9.56
C ILE A 77 -2.85 -15.29 9.84
N GLY A 78 -4.00 -14.67 9.61
CA GLY A 78 -4.17 -13.24 9.85
C GLY A 78 -4.03 -12.86 11.34
N ARG A 79 -4.48 -13.74 12.25
CA ARG A 79 -4.31 -13.53 13.70
C ARG A 79 -2.86 -13.68 14.16
N SER A 80 -2.12 -14.64 13.60
CA SER A 80 -0.73 -14.89 13.99
C SER A 80 0.26 -13.89 13.39
N THR A 81 -0.01 -13.39 12.18
CA THR A 81 0.89 -12.49 11.45
C THR A 81 0.51 -11.02 11.54
N GLY A 82 -0.73 -10.70 11.94
CA GLY A 82 -1.30 -9.35 11.85
C GLY A 82 -1.61 -8.92 10.41
N ILE A 83 -1.32 -9.76 9.42
CA ILE A 83 -1.49 -9.45 8.00
C ILE A 83 -2.92 -9.78 7.58
N ARG A 84 -3.62 -8.81 6.97
CA ARG A 84 -4.95 -9.09 6.42
C ARG A 84 -4.83 -9.84 5.10
N ILE A 85 -5.44 -11.02 5.01
CA ILE A 85 -5.50 -11.84 3.81
C ILE A 85 -6.95 -11.87 3.31
N THR A 86 -7.14 -11.68 2.01
CA THR A 86 -8.44 -11.80 1.34
C THR A 86 -8.28 -12.65 0.08
N LEU A 87 -9.16 -13.62 -0.13
CA LEU A 87 -9.23 -14.41 -1.37
C LEU A 87 -10.44 -13.93 -2.19
N ILE A 88 -10.21 -13.67 -3.47
CA ILE A 88 -11.19 -13.10 -4.38
C ILE A 88 -11.27 -13.95 -5.65
N THR A 89 -12.46 -14.34 -6.07
CA THR A 89 -12.71 -15.09 -7.31
C THR A 89 -12.64 -14.18 -8.56
N PRO A 90 -12.61 -14.74 -9.78
CA PRO A 90 -12.43 -13.96 -11.00
C PRO A 90 -13.53 -12.92 -11.28
N ASP A 91 -14.74 -13.17 -10.80
CA ASP A 91 -15.89 -12.26 -10.83
C ASP A 91 -15.82 -11.16 -9.75
N GLY A 92 -14.82 -11.19 -8.87
CA GLY A 92 -14.62 -10.24 -7.79
C GLY A 92 -15.29 -10.59 -6.47
N THR A 93 -15.92 -11.76 -6.36
CA THR A 93 -16.56 -12.22 -5.11
C THR A 93 -15.51 -12.59 -4.08
N VAL A 94 -15.72 -12.18 -2.82
CA VAL A 94 -14.80 -12.51 -1.72
C VAL A 94 -15.22 -13.85 -1.13
N ILE A 95 -14.31 -14.82 -1.12
CA ILE A 95 -14.58 -16.19 -0.62
C ILE A 95 -13.94 -16.48 0.74
N ALA A 96 -12.91 -15.72 1.12
CA ALA A 96 -12.27 -15.78 2.43
C ALA A 96 -11.69 -14.41 2.80
N ASP A 97 -11.78 -14.03 4.07
CA ASP A 97 -11.13 -12.83 4.61
C ASP A 97 -10.74 -13.03 6.07
N SER A 98 -9.51 -12.64 6.40
CA SER A 98 -8.95 -12.88 7.73
C SER A 98 -9.53 -11.97 8.81
N GLU A 99 -10.18 -10.86 8.46
CA GLU A 99 -10.74 -9.88 9.39
C GLU A 99 -12.27 -9.81 9.39
N ARG A 100 -12.90 -10.08 8.25
CA ARG A 100 -14.34 -9.87 8.02
C ARG A 100 -15.02 -11.15 7.58
N ASN A 101 -16.35 -11.17 7.65
CA ASN A 101 -17.13 -12.26 7.09
C ASN A 101 -17.28 -12.07 5.56
N PRO A 102 -16.76 -12.99 4.72
CA PRO A 102 -16.85 -12.89 3.25
C PRO A 102 -18.27 -12.68 2.73
N LEU A 103 -19.27 -13.31 3.37
CA LEU A 103 -20.68 -13.27 2.95
C LEU A 103 -21.32 -11.88 3.07
N THR A 104 -20.69 -10.98 3.83
CA THR A 104 -21.19 -9.61 4.06
C THR A 104 -20.40 -8.56 3.27
N MET A 105 -19.40 -8.98 2.50
CA MET A 105 -18.50 -8.07 1.81
C MET A 105 -19.01 -7.74 0.41
N GLU A 106 -18.86 -6.48 0.03
CA GLU A 106 -19.09 -6.04 -1.35
C GLU A 106 -18.12 -6.74 -2.31
N ASN A 107 -18.54 -6.87 -3.57
CA ASN A 107 -17.69 -7.34 -4.64
C ASN A 107 -16.46 -6.42 -4.82
N HIS A 108 -15.30 -7.01 -5.08
CA HIS A 108 -14.01 -6.33 -5.13
C HIS A 108 -13.45 -6.14 -6.56
N ALA A 109 -14.16 -6.57 -7.62
CA ALA A 109 -13.71 -6.47 -9.01
C ALA A 109 -13.37 -5.03 -9.45
N GLY A 110 -14.02 -4.02 -8.87
CA GLY A 110 -13.77 -2.62 -9.20
C GLY A 110 -12.43 -2.08 -8.68
N ARG A 111 -11.77 -2.79 -7.77
CA ARG A 111 -10.54 -2.30 -7.13
C ARG A 111 -9.35 -2.37 -8.09
N PRO A 112 -8.53 -1.29 -8.20
CA PRO A 112 -7.47 -1.21 -9.20
C PRO A 112 -6.37 -2.28 -9.02
N GLU A 113 -6.09 -2.70 -7.79
CA GLU A 113 -5.17 -3.81 -7.52
C GLU A 113 -5.74 -5.16 -7.97
N ILE A 114 -7.04 -5.39 -7.77
CA ILE A 114 -7.69 -6.64 -8.17
C ILE A 114 -7.80 -6.73 -9.70
N ARG A 115 -8.16 -5.64 -10.37
CA ARG A 115 -8.23 -5.59 -11.84
C ARG A 115 -6.91 -5.93 -12.53
N ARG A 116 -5.78 -5.58 -11.93
CA ARG A 116 -4.45 -5.94 -12.45
C ARG A 116 -4.14 -7.42 -12.18
N ALA A 117 -4.40 -7.89 -10.97
CA ALA A 117 -4.28 -9.30 -10.61
C ALA A 117 -5.10 -10.22 -11.51
N LEU A 118 -6.33 -9.85 -11.84
CA LEU A 118 -7.18 -10.63 -12.74
C LEU A 118 -6.64 -10.72 -14.18
N LYS A 119 -5.75 -9.81 -14.59
CA LYS A 119 -5.04 -9.87 -15.89
C LYS A 119 -3.76 -10.71 -15.84
N GLY A 120 -3.43 -11.31 -14.70
CA GLY A 120 -2.20 -12.05 -14.49
C GLY A 120 -1.01 -11.19 -14.02
N GLU A 121 -1.23 -9.92 -13.68
CA GLU A 121 -0.17 -9.01 -13.21
C GLU A 121 -0.27 -8.75 -11.71
N ILE A 122 0.84 -8.46 -11.03
CA ILE A 122 0.76 -8.05 -9.62
C ILE A 122 0.16 -6.64 -9.53
N GLY A 123 -0.97 -6.54 -8.83
CA GLY A 123 -1.67 -5.29 -8.59
C GLY A 123 -1.30 -4.67 -7.24
N MET A 124 -1.18 -3.35 -7.19
CA MET A 124 -0.84 -2.63 -5.97
C MET A 124 -1.70 -1.37 -5.82
N SER A 125 -2.18 -1.07 -4.62
CA SER A 125 -2.84 0.19 -4.33
C SER A 125 -2.53 0.64 -2.91
N SER A 126 -2.56 1.95 -2.68
CA SER A 126 -2.47 2.52 -1.34
C SER A 126 -3.61 3.51 -1.20
N ARG A 127 -4.34 3.43 -0.09
CA ARG A 127 -5.43 4.36 0.21
C ARG A 127 -5.42 4.71 1.69
N TYR A 128 -5.84 5.93 1.98
CA TYR A 128 -6.12 6.34 3.34
C TYR A 128 -7.37 5.63 3.83
N SER A 129 -7.29 4.94 4.96
CA SER A 129 -8.44 4.36 5.65
C SER A 129 -9.02 5.42 6.57
N THR A 130 -10.24 5.89 6.28
CA THR A 130 -10.95 6.87 7.13
C THR A 130 -11.30 6.28 8.49
N THR A 131 -11.61 4.99 8.56
CA THR A 131 -11.94 4.29 9.81
C THR A 131 -10.72 4.10 10.71
N LEU A 132 -9.56 3.76 10.13
CA LEU A 132 -8.32 3.53 10.87
C LEU A 132 -7.47 4.81 11.01
N LYS A 133 -7.84 5.87 10.30
CA LYS A 133 -7.09 7.14 10.17
C LYS A 133 -5.63 6.96 9.73
N GLU A 134 -5.35 5.92 8.96
CA GLU A 134 -3.99 5.54 8.55
C GLU A 134 -3.92 5.17 7.07
N MET A 135 -2.72 5.31 6.49
CA MET A 135 -2.43 4.81 5.15
C MET A 135 -2.39 3.28 5.17
N MET A 136 -3.12 2.68 4.24
CA MET A 136 -3.18 1.24 4.03
C MET A 136 -2.55 0.91 2.68
N SER A 137 -1.73 -0.13 2.65
CA SER A 137 -1.14 -0.66 1.42
C SER A 137 -1.71 -2.04 1.11
N TYR A 138 -2.03 -2.26 -0.17
CA TYR A 138 -2.67 -3.45 -0.69
C TYR A 138 -1.83 -4.00 -1.84
N VAL A 139 -1.53 -5.29 -1.77
CA VAL A 139 -0.88 -6.04 -2.84
C VAL A 139 -1.77 -7.22 -3.22
N ALA A 140 -2.08 -7.35 -4.49
CA ALA A 140 -2.92 -8.41 -5.05
C ALA A 140 -2.10 -9.22 -6.05
N VAL A 141 -2.11 -10.54 -5.89
CA VAL A 141 -1.36 -11.49 -6.69
C VAL A 141 -2.33 -12.46 -7.34
N PRO A 142 -2.21 -12.73 -8.66
CA PRO A 142 -3.01 -13.75 -9.32
C PRO A 142 -2.66 -15.14 -8.78
N VAL A 143 -3.69 -15.96 -8.61
CA VAL A 143 -3.55 -17.40 -8.47
C VAL A 143 -3.95 -18.02 -9.80
N SER A 144 -3.00 -18.65 -10.48
CA SER A 144 -3.22 -19.32 -11.76
C SER A 144 -2.80 -20.78 -11.73
N ASP A 145 -3.41 -21.57 -12.61
CA ASP A 145 -3.04 -22.97 -12.87
C ASP A 145 -2.10 -23.12 -14.09
N GLY A 146 -1.54 -22.00 -14.55
CA GLY A 146 -0.67 -21.93 -15.73
C GLY A 146 -1.39 -21.59 -17.04
N LYS A 147 -2.72 -21.68 -17.11
CA LYS A 147 -3.50 -21.26 -18.31
C LYS A 147 -4.44 -20.10 -18.02
N GLU A 148 -5.09 -20.10 -16.86
CA GLU A 148 -6.06 -19.06 -16.48
C GLU A 148 -5.89 -18.60 -15.03
N VAL A 149 -6.29 -17.36 -14.76
CA VAL A 149 -6.36 -16.82 -13.40
C VAL A 149 -7.60 -17.40 -12.73
N ARG A 150 -7.39 -18.31 -11.76
CA ARG A 150 -8.43 -18.96 -10.96
C ARG A 150 -8.97 -18.06 -9.86
N GLY A 151 -8.19 -17.06 -9.47
CA GLY A 151 -8.57 -16.07 -8.47
C GLY A 151 -7.43 -15.15 -8.12
N VAL A 152 -7.61 -14.37 -7.07
CA VAL A 152 -6.67 -13.37 -6.59
C VAL A 152 -6.54 -13.51 -5.09
N VAL A 153 -5.30 -13.54 -4.62
CA VAL A 153 -4.99 -13.37 -3.20
C VAL A 153 -4.52 -11.94 -2.99
N ARG A 154 -5.17 -11.26 -2.06
CA ARG A 154 -4.80 -9.90 -1.65
C ARG A 154 -4.30 -9.92 -0.22
N VAL A 155 -3.18 -9.23 -0.02
CA VAL A 155 -2.63 -8.92 1.29
C VAL A 155 -2.74 -7.43 1.57
N SER A 156 -3.08 -7.07 2.81
CA SER A 156 -3.16 -5.68 3.27
C SER A 156 -2.44 -5.51 4.61
N LEU A 157 -1.69 -4.41 4.76
CA LEU A 157 -0.99 -4.03 5.99
C LEU A 157 -1.23 -2.56 6.31
N LYS A 158 -1.28 -2.26 7.62
CA LYS A 158 -1.34 -0.89 8.15
C LYS A 158 0.06 -0.29 8.11
N SER A 159 0.17 1.00 7.75
CA SER A 159 1.47 1.69 7.77
C SER A 159 2.14 1.72 9.15
N ARG A 160 1.40 1.61 10.27
CA ARG A 160 1.98 1.63 11.62
C ARG A 160 2.71 0.33 12.00
N GLU A 161 2.27 -0.82 11.51
CA GLU A 161 2.98 -2.11 11.71
C GLU A 161 4.30 -2.15 10.91
N MET A 162 4.44 -1.31 9.89
CA MET A 162 5.66 -1.17 9.10
C MET A 162 6.80 -0.45 9.85
N SER A 163 6.50 0.51 10.72
CA SER A 163 7.55 1.26 11.45
C SER A 163 8.21 0.39 12.52
N ILE A 164 7.43 -0.44 13.21
CA ILE A 164 7.91 -1.33 14.27
C ILE A 164 8.94 -2.33 13.71
N LEU A 165 8.72 -2.86 12.50
CA LEU A 165 9.65 -3.81 11.87
C LEU A 165 10.93 -3.16 11.33
N ILE A 166 10.94 -1.83 11.10
CA ILE A 166 12.14 -1.08 10.72
C ILE A 166 12.91 -0.67 11.97
N ASP A 167 12.22 -0.23 13.01
CA ASP A 167 12.84 0.14 14.28
C ASP A 167 13.55 -1.08 14.90
N GLU A 168 12.95 -2.27 14.84
CA GLU A 168 13.56 -3.51 15.37
C GLU A 168 14.79 -4.01 14.58
N ILE A 169 14.92 -3.64 13.31
CA ILE A 169 16.13 -3.91 12.50
C ILE A 169 17.20 -2.84 12.76
N THR A 170 16.78 -1.59 13.03
CA THR A 170 17.69 -0.47 13.27
C THR A 170 18.27 -0.51 14.68
N ASP A 171 17.53 -1.03 15.67
CA ASP A 171 18.00 -1.24 17.05
C ASP A 171 18.97 -2.45 17.20
N ARG A 172 19.10 -3.29 16.17
CA ARG A 172 20.00 -4.45 16.14
C ARG A 172 21.31 -4.22 15.39
N ILE A 173 21.57 -2.98 14.95
CA ILE A 173 22.85 -2.52 14.36
C ILE A 173 23.45 -1.48 15.29
#